data_AF-A0A0F6UWI3-F1
#
_entry.id   AF-A0A0F6UWI3-F1
#
_cell.length_a   1.000
_cell.length_b   1.000
_cell.length_c   1.000
_cell.angle_alpha   90.00
_cell.angle_beta   90.00
_cell.angle_gamma   90.00
#
_symmetry.space_group_name_H-M   'P 1'
#
loop_
_entity.id
_entity.type
_entity.pdbx_description
1 polymer ?
#
loop_
_entity_poly.entity_id
_entity_poly.type
_entity_poly.pdbx_seq_one_letter_code
_entity_poly.pdbx_strand_id
1 'polypeptide(L)'
;MATLEIARTKKELVNKTEEYFNAIRTNIQLSGADIKVVGITSVQSNEGKSTTAASLAIAYARSGYKTVLVDADIRNSVMPGFFRPITKITGLTDYLAGTSDLSQGLCDTDIPNLTVIESGKISPNPTALLQSKNFENLLATLRRYYDYVIVDCPPLGLVIDAAIIAQKCDAMVAVVEAGHVKRSSLKKVKEQLDQTGTPFLGVILNKYDIVAEKYSEYGNYGNYGQKA
;
A
#
# COMPACT_ATOMS: atom_id res chain seq x y z
N MET A 1 21.04 -11.06 1.96
CA MET A 1 19.57 -11.19 2.05
C MET A 1 19.05 -11.71 0.73
N ALA A 2 17.85 -12.28 0.68
CA ALA A 2 17.25 -12.64 -0.60
C ALA A 2 16.97 -11.36 -1.41
N THR A 3 16.96 -11.46 -2.74
CA THR A 3 16.75 -10.30 -3.62
C THR A 3 15.50 -10.50 -4.47
N LEU A 4 14.69 -9.46 -4.58
CA LEU A 4 13.55 -9.37 -5.48
C LEU A 4 13.82 -8.36 -6.60
N GLU A 5 13.28 -8.61 -7.79
CA GLU A 5 13.33 -7.66 -8.89
C GLU A 5 11.93 -7.17 -9.24
N ILE A 6 11.79 -5.88 -9.51
CA ILE A 6 10.52 -5.37 -10.04
C ILE A 6 10.25 -6.00 -11.41
N ALA A 7 9.06 -6.59 -11.57
CA ALA A 7 8.62 -7.15 -12.84
C ALA A 7 8.72 -6.10 -13.96
N ARG A 8 9.22 -6.49 -15.14
CA ARG A 8 9.46 -5.57 -16.26
C ARG A 8 8.24 -4.71 -16.62
N THR A 9 7.04 -5.30 -16.61
CA THR A 9 5.77 -4.60 -16.88
C THR A 9 5.42 -3.55 -15.83
N LYS A 10 5.90 -3.72 -14.59
CA LYS A 10 5.69 -2.77 -13.49
C LYS A 10 6.72 -1.65 -13.49
N LYS A 11 7.94 -1.87 -13.97
CA LYS A 11 8.96 -0.81 -14.10
C LYS A 11 8.47 0.38 -14.91
N GLU A 12 7.83 0.12 -16.06
CA GLU A 12 7.27 1.18 -16.91
C GLU A 12 6.15 1.95 -16.20
N LEU A 13 5.27 1.24 -15.48
CA LEU A 13 4.20 1.86 -14.70
C LEU A 13 4.74 2.79 -13.61
N VAL A 14 5.73 2.31 -12.83
CA VAL A 14 6.37 3.09 -11.77
C VAL A 14 6.97 4.37 -12.33
N ASN A 15 7.68 4.29 -13.46
CA ASN A 15 8.28 5.47 -14.08
C ASN A 15 7.21 6.46 -14.61
N LYS A 16 6.12 5.96 -15.23
CA LYS A 16 5.03 6.81 -15.73
C LYS A 16 4.24 7.52 -14.62
N THR A 17 4.26 6.98 -13.41
CA THR A 17 3.46 7.48 -12.27
C THR A 17 4.30 8.13 -11.19
N GLU A 18 5.61 8.28 -11.41
CA GLU A 18 6.59 8.74 -10.42
C GLU A 18 6.22 10.08 -9.78
N GLU A 19 5.90 11.09 -10.59
CA GLU A 19 5.54 12.42 -10.07
C GLU A 19 4.26 12.40 -9.20
N TYR A 20 3.28 11.57 -9.55
CA TYR A 20 2.08 11.41 -8.72
C TYR A 20 2.42 10.78 -7.36
N PHE A 21 3.29 9.77 -7.34
CA PHE A 21 3.72 9.15 -6.09
C PHE A 21 4.68 10.03 -5.29
N ASN A 22 5.48 10.87 -5.93
CA ASN A 22 6.27 11.92 -5.25
C ASN A 22 5.36 12.94 -4.55
N ALA A 23 4.28 13.36 -5.21
CA ALA A 23 3.28 14.25 -4.61
C ALA A 23 2.54 13.57 -3.44
N ILE A 24 2.10 12.32 -3.60
CA ILE A 24 1.44 11.54 -2.53
C ILE A 24 2.38 11.37 -1.32
N ARG A 25 3.64 10.98 -1.56
CA ARG A 25 4.68 10.89 -0.51
C ARG A 25 4.76 12.19 0.28
N THR A 26 4.94 13.31 -0.44
CA THR A 26 5.07 14.64 0.16
C THR A 26 3.84 15.02 0.99
N ASN A 27 2.63 14.75 0.49
CA ASN A 27 1.39 15.03 1.23
C ASN A 27 1.28 14.21 2.52
N ILE A 28 1.71 12.95 2.50
CA ILE A 28 1.75 12.11 3.71
C ILE A 28 2.76 12.68 4.71
N GLN A 29 3.95 13.10 4.26
CA GLN A 29 4.95 13.72 5.14
C GLN A 29 4.47 15.04 5.76
N LEU A 30 3.72 15.84 5.00
CA LEU A 30 3.12 17.09 5.48
C LEU A 30 1.96 16.86 6.46
N SER A 31 1.42 15.64 6.54
CA SER A 31 0.32 15.31 7.46
C SER A 31 0.76 15.12 8.91
N GLY A 32 2.07 14.96 9.17
CA GLY A 32 2.62 14.87 10.51
C GLY A 32 4.06 14.33 10.53
N ALA A 33 4.89 14.88 11.41
CA ALA A 33 6.31 14.51 11.52
C ALA A 33 6.52 13.07 12.07
N ASP A 34 5.57 12.54 12.83
CA ASP A 34 5.67 11.23 13.49
C ASP A 34 5.02 10.07 12.71
N ILE A 35 4.59 10.31 11.47
CA ILE A 35 3.98 9.28 10.62
C ILE A 35 5.07 8.43 9.96
N LYS A 36 5.36 7.25 10.51
CA LYS A 36 6.35 6.30 9.95
C LYS A 36 5.72 5.04 9.37
N VAL A 37 4.71 4.49 10.04
CA VAL A 37 4.00 3.27 9.62
C VAL A 37 2.69 3.65 8.95
N VAL A 38 2.61 3.48 7.64
CA VAL A 38 1.45 3.88 6.83
C VAL A 38 0.77 2.65 6.25
N GLY A 39 -0.46 2.39 6.67
CA GLY A 39 -1.27 1.31 6.12
C GLY A 39 -2.06 1.76 4.88
N ILE A 40 -2.03 0.93 3.84
CA ILE A 40 -2.73 1.15 2.58
C ILE A 40 -3.82 0.08 2.45
N THR A 41 -5.08 0.50 2.39
CA THR A 41 -6.23 -0.38 2.19
C THR A 41 -7.08 0.07 1.00
N SER A 42 -8.17 -0.62 0.72
CA SER A 42 -9.13 -0.29 -0.34
C SER A 42 -10.53 -0.74 0.07
N VAL A 43 -11.54 -0.33 -0.71
CA VAL A 43 -12.95 -0.71 -0.46
C VAL A 43 -13.23 -2.11 -1.00
N GLN A 44 -12.68 -2.43 -2.17
CA GLN A 44 -12.84 -3.68 -2.89
C GLN A 44 -11.50 -4.23 -3.37
N SER A 45 -11.53 -5.47 -3.84
CA SER A 45 -10.40 -6.07 -4.53
C SER A 45 -10.12 -5.36 -5.86
N ASN A 46 -8.87 -5.42 -6.32
CA ASN A 46 -8.44 -4.95 -7.64
C ASN A 46 -8.51 -3.41 -7.88
N GLU A 47 -8.64 -2.59 -6.83
CA GLU A 47 -8.58 -1.12 -6.96
C GLU A 47 -7.15 -0.57 -7.15
N GLY A 48 -6.15 -1.46 -7.23
CA GLY A 48 -4.74 -1.12 -7.40
C GLY A 48 -4.00 -0.73 -6.12
N LYS A 49 -4.56 -1.08 -4.96
CA LYS A 49 -3.97 -0.96 -3.62
C LYS A 49 -2.52 -1.44 -3.54
N SER A 50 -2.23 -2.70 -3.87
CA SER A 50 -0.87 -3.26 -3.77
C SER A 50 0.13 -2.57 -4.70
N THR A 51 -0.30 -2.17 -5.90
CA THR A 51 0.52 -1.37 -6.82
C THR A 51 0.79 0.03 -6.27
N THR A 52 -0.20 0.63 -5.60
CA THR A 52 -0.07 1.93 -4.93
C THR A 52 0.88 1.84 -3.75
N ALA A 53 0.76 0.81 -2.90
CA ALA A 53 1.65 0.57 -1.78
C ALA A 53 3.10 0.37 -2.24
N ALA A 54 3.32 -0.46 -3.27
CA ALA A 54 4.65 -0.68 -3.83
C ALA A 54 5.26 0.60 -4.44
N SER A 55 4.48 1.35 -5.22
CA SER A 55 4.95 2.58 -5.86
C SER A 55 5.24 3.70 -4.85
N LEU A 56 4.44 3.79 -3.78
CA LEU A 56 4.68 4.70 -2.67
C LEU A 56 5.96 4.33 -1.91
N ALA A 57 6.18 3.05 -1.63
CA ALA A 57 7.41 2.57 -1.00
C ALA A 57 8.65 2.89 -1.86
N ILE A 58 8.56 2.72 -3.18
CA ILE A 58 9.62 3.11 -4.13
C ILE A 58 9.86 4.62 -4.09
N ALA A 59 8.80 5.44 -4.04
CA ALA A 59 8.94 6.89 -3.99
C ALA A 59 9.65 7.37 -2.71
N TYR A 60 9.41 6.73 -1.56
CA TYR A 60 10.18 6.99 -0.33
C TYR A 60 11.64 6.54 -0.49
N ALA A 61 11.89 5.32 -0.97
CA ALA A 61 13.23 4.77 -1.14
C ALA A 61 14.10 5.59 -2.10
N ARG A 62 13.55 6.04 -3.23
CA ARG A 62 14.21 6.92 -4.21
C ARG A 62 14.56 8.29 -3.66
N SER A 63 13.86 8.75 -2.61
CA SER A 63 14.19 9.99 -1.89
C SER A 63 15.24 9.81 -0.80
N GLY A 64 15.87 8.63 -0.73
CA GLY A 64 16.95 8.33 0.20
C GLY A 64 16.48 7.78 1.56
N TYR A 65 15.17 7.60 1.77
CA TYR A 65 14.67 7.03 3.01
C TYR A 65 14.80 5.51 3.02
N LYS A 66 15.30 4.96 4.11
CA LYS A 66 15.32 3.52 4.32
C LYS A 66 13.89 3.03 4.53
N THR A 67 13.35 2.32 3.55
CA THR A 67 11.93 1.99 3.45
C THR A 67 11.72 0.48 3.42
N VAL A 68 10.72 0.01 4.16
CA VAL A 68 10.25 -1.38 4.08
C VAL A 68 8.79 -1.44 3.65
N LEU A 69 8.49 -2.30 2.68
CA LEU A 69 7.12 -2.66 2.29
C LEU A 69 6.76 -4.00 2.91
N VAL A 70 5.67 -4.03 3.66
CA VAL A 70 5.11 -5.24 4.28
C VAL A 70 3.83 -5.61 3.54
N ASP A 71 3.82 -6.77 2.91
CA ASP A 71 2.63 -7.36 2.30
C ASP A 71 1.84 -8.13 3.37
N ALA A 72 0.90 -7.41 4.00
CA ALA A 72 0.03 -7.95 5.04
C ALA A 72 -1.29 -8.53 4.49
N ASP A 73 -1.46 -8.61 3.17
CA ASP A 73 -2.57 -9.32 2.54
C ASP A 73 -2.28 -10.84 2.44
N ILE A 74 -2.18 -11.48 3.61
CA ILE A 74 -1.92 -12.92 3.72
C ILE A 74 -3.11 -13.81 3.33
N ARG A 75 -4.19 -13.20 2.79
CA ARG A 75 -5.34 -13.89 2.19
C ARG A 75 -5.15 -14.13 0.71
N ASN A 76 -4.79 -13.08 -0.01
CA ASN A 76 -4.77 -13.09 -1.47
C ASN A 76 -3.79 -12.06 -2.03
N SER A 77 -2.53 -12.16 -1.60
CA SER A 77 -1.49 -11.28 -2.09
C SER A 77 -1.31 -11.38 -3.61
N VAL A 78 -1.15 -10.21 -4.22
CA VAL A 78 -0.74 -10.05 -5.62
C VAL A 78 0.68 -9.47 -5.74
N MET A 79 1.37 -9.30 -4.61
CA MET A 79 2.71 -8.70 -4.53
C MET A 79 3.78 -9.49 -5.30
N PRO A 80 3.75 -10.84 -5.37
CA PRO A 80 4.67 -11.61 -6.21
C PRO A 80 4.57 -11.31 -7.71
N GLY A 81 3.45 -10.71 -8.16
CA GLY A 81 3.31 -10.20 -9.53
C GLY A 81 4.03 -8.86 -9.76
N PHE A 82 4.37 -8.15 -8.69
CA PHE A 82 5.09 -6.88 -8.72
C PHE A 82 6.58 -7.06 -8.46
N PHE A 83 6.93 -7.73 -7.37
CA PHE A 83 8.29 -8.11 -7.02
C PHE A 83 8.49 -9.59 -7.31
N ARG A 84 9.50 -9.93 -8.10
CA ARG A 84 9.79 -11.32 -8.47
C ARG A 84 10.95 -11.83 -7.65
N PRO A 85 10.75 -12.89 -6.85
CA PRO A 85 11.85 -13.50 -6.12
C PRO A 85 12.83 -14.20 -7.07
N ILE A 86 14.11 -13.92 -6.91
CA ILE A 86 15.19 -14.64 -7.62
C ILE A 86 15.44 -16.00 -6.95
N THR A 87 15.20 -16.10 -5.65
CA THR A 87 15.41 -17.29 -4.82
C THR A 87 14.15 -17.60 -4.01
N LYS A 88 14.03 -18.83 -3.49
CA LYS A 88 12.96 -19.16 -2.54
C LYS A 88 13.09 -18.26 -1.29
N ILE A 89 12.00 -17.61 -0.91
CA ILE A 89 11.92 -16.74 0.26
C ILE A 89 10.85 -17.22 1.22
N THR A 90 11.03 -16.86 2.48
CA THR A 90 10.04 -17.07 3.53
C THR A 90 9.18 -15.82 3.66
N GLY A 91 7.87 -15.97 3.85
CA GLY A 91 6.97 -14.81 3.91
C GLY A 91 6.49 -14.46 5.31
N LEU A 92 5.69 -13.40 5.38
CA LEU A 92 5.07 -12.90 6.61
C LEU A 92 4.28 -14.00 7.33
N THR A 93 3.51 -14.81 6.62
CA THR A 93 2.71 -15.89 7.21
C THR A 93 3.57 -16.86 8.04
N ASP A 94 4.73 -17.27 7.53
CA ASP A 94 5.61 -18.21 8.21
C ASP A 94 6.22 -17.58 9.47
N TYR A 95 6.60 -16.30 9.42
CA TYR A 95 7.07 -15.57 10.60
C TYR A 95 5.97 -15.44 11.67
N LEU A 96 4.76 -15.04 11.27
CA LEU A 96 3.65 -14.88 12.20
C LEU A 96 3.24 -16.20 12.85
N ALA A 97 3.35 -17.30 12.11
CA ALA A 97 3.12 -18.66 12.62
C ALA A 97 4.26 -19.17 13.53
N GLY A 98 5.38 -18.45 13.63
CA GLY A 98 6.55 -18.86 14.41
C GLY A 98 7.35 -20.01 13.78
N THR A 99 7.15 -20.27 12.48
CA THR A 99 7.87 -21.33 11.76
C THR A 99 9.18 -20.83 11.14
N SER A 100 9.44 -19.52 11.19
CA SER A 100 10.65 -18.90 10.65
C SER A 100 11.00 -17.59 11.36
N ASP A 101 12.26 -17.19 11.24
CA ASP A 101 12.75 -15.92 11.76
C ASP A 101 12.53 -14.79 10.73
N LEU A 102 12.25 -13.56 11.22
CA LEU A 102 12.04 -12.39 10.39
C LEU A 102 13.22 -12.12 9.44
N SER A 103 14.45 -12.36 9.88
CA SER A 103 15.66 -12.14 9.07
C SER A 103 15.67 -12.94 7.76
N GLN A 104 14.90 -14.04 7.68
CA GLN A 104 14.75 -14.85 6.48
C GLN A 104 13.69 -14.33 5.50
N GLY A 105 12.79 -13.46 5.96
CA GLY A 105 11.74 -12.83 5.15
C GLY A 105 12.05 -11.41 4.69
N LEU A 106 13.16 -10.82 5.15
CA LEU A 106 13.64 -9.52 4.67
C LEU A 106 14.33 -9.68 3.32
N CYS A 107 13.72 -9.14 2.27
CA CYS A 107 14.22 -9.25 0.91
C CYS A 107 14.62 -7.86 0.38
N ASP A 108 15.87 -7.69 0.00
CA ASP A 108 16.31 -6.48 -0.70
C ASP A 108 15.74 -6.46 -2.12
N THR A 109 15.68 -5.29 -2.74
CA THR A 109 15.20 -5.15 -4.12
C THR A 109 16.26 -4.56 -5.05
N ASP A 110 15.97 -4.55 -6.35
CA ASP A 110 16.74 -3.80 -7.34
C ASP A 110 16.57 -2.26 -7.23
N ILE A 111 15.83 -1.78 -6.23
CA ILE A 111 15.73 -0.38 -5.85
C ILE A 111 16.53 -0.14 -4.56
N PRO A 112 17.54 0.75 -4.57
CA PRO A 112 18.27 1.12 -3.36
C PRO A 112 17.33 1.60 -2.24
N ASN A 113 17.67 1.28 -0.99
CA ASN A 113 16.92 1.62 0.23
C ASN A 113 15.52 0.99 0.36
N LEU A 114 15.14 0.05 -0.52
CA LEU A 114 13.87 -0.64 -0.44
C LEU A 114 14.05 -2.12 -0.08
N THR A 115 13.46 -2.49 1.06
CA THR A 115 13.28 -3.88 1.49
C THR A 115 11.81 -4.27 1.42
N VAL A 116 11.51 -5.52 1.11
CA VAL A 116 10.16 -6.06 1.00
C VAL A 116 10.03 -7.31 1.86
N ILE A 117 8.90 -7.43 2.56
CA ILE A 117 8.44 -8.66 3.22
C ILE A 117 7.18 -9.10 2.48
N GLU A 118 7.27 -10.18 1.71
CA GLU A 118 6.11 -10.76 1.00
C GLU A 118 5.17 -11.50 1.95
N SER A 119 3.89 -11.65 1.59
CA SER A 119 2.92 -12.37 2.42
C SER A 119 3.34 -13.81 2.71
N GLY A 120 3.97 -14.47 1.73
CA GLY A 120 4.19 -15.91 1.74
C GLY A 120 2.91 -16.70 1.47
N LYS A 121 2.87 -17.93 2.00
CA LYS A 121 1.75 -18.85 1.79
C LYS A 121 0.45 -18.27 2.35
N ILE A 122 -0.67 -18.60 1.70
CA ILE A 122 -2.01 -18.27 2.18
C ILE A 122 -2.24 -18.94 3.54
N SER A 123 -2.65 -18.16 4.53
CA SER A 123 -2.97 -18.68 5.86
C SER A 123 -4.41 -19.18 5.92
N PRO A 124 -4.69 -20.32 6.58
CA PRO A 124 -6.07 -20.73 6.88
C PRO A 124 -6.73 -19.82 7.92
N ASN A 125 -5.95 -19.13 8.77
CA ASN A 125 -6.42 -18.22 9.82
C ASN A 125 -5.73 -16.84 9.79
N PRO A 126 -5.92 -16.03 8.71
CA PRO A 126 -5.26 -14.74 8.53
C PRO A 126 -5.43 -13.77 9.71
N THR A 127 -6.67 -13.58 10.15
CA THR A 127 -7.03 -12.62 11.19
C THR A 127 -6.29 -12.89 12.51
N ALA A 128 -6.20 -14.17 12.92
CA ALA A 128 -5.53 -14.56 14.16
C ALA A 128 -4.02 -14.28 14.11
N LEU A 129 -3.38 -14.48 12.95
CA LEU A 129 -1.96 -14.18 12.77
C LEU A 129 -1.71 -12.66 12.85
N LEU A 130 -2.58 -11.84 12.26
CA LEU A 130 -2.46 -10.38 12.29
C LEU A 130 -2.77 -9.78 13.69
N GLN A 131 -3.58 -10.46 14.50
CA GLN A 131 -3.83 -10.08 15.90
C GLN A 131 -2.72 -10.54 16.87
N SER A 132 -1.78 -11.36 16.40
CA SER A 132 -0.76 -11.95 17.26
C SER A 132 0.25 -10.92 17.76
N LYS A 133 0.89 -11.25 18.90
CA LYS A 133 2.05 -10.48 19.40
C LYS A 133 3.21 -10.45 18.40
N ASN A 134 3.33 -11.46 17.52
CA ASN A 134 4.38 -11.50 16.51
C ASN A 134 4.22 -10.35 15.50
N PHE A 135 2.98 -10.04 15.09
CA PHE A 135 2.74 -8.92 14.18
C PHE A 135 3.03 -7.57 14.84
N GLU A 136 2.66 -7.42 16.11
CA GLU A 136 3.00 -6.22 16.90
C GLU A 136 4.53 -6.04 17.05
N ASN A 137 5.24 -7.11 17.42
CA ASN A 137 6.69 -7.11 17.56
C ASN A 137 7.39 -6.82 16.22
N LEU A 138 6.85 -7.34 15.12
CA LEU A 138 7.33 -7.03 13.77
C LEU A 138 7.29 -5.54 13.50
N LEU A 139 6.10 -4.92 13.57
CA LEU A 139 5.95 -3.49 13.25
C LEU A 139 6.76 -2.60 14.20
N ALA A 140 6.82 -2.95 15.49
CA ALA A 140 7.67 -2.26 16.46
C ALA A 140 9.15 -2.35 16.09
N THR A 141 9.61 -3.52 15.63
CA THR A 141 10.99 -3.71 15.16
C THR A 141 11.27 -2.91 13.90
N LEU A 142 10.40 -3.01 12.89
CA LEU A 142 10.56 -2.27 11.63
C LEU A 142 10.59 -0.76 11.86
N ARG A 143 9.72 -0.23 12.74
CA ARG A 143 9.70 1.20 13.11
C ARG A 143 11.04 1.70 13.68
N ARG A 144 11.85 0.83 14.29
CA ARG A 144 13.16 1.18 14.84
C ARG A 144 14.27 1.21 13.80
N TYR A 145 14.16 0.41 12.74
CA TYR A 145 15.26 0.19 11.78
C TYR A 145 15.04 0.83 10.40
N TYR A 146 13.83 1.31 10.13
CA TYR A 146 13.43 1.95 8.88
C TYR A 146 12.87 3.34 9.16
N ASP A 147 13.08 4.25 8.21
CA ASP A 147 12.50 5.59 8.25
C ASP A 147 10.99 5.53 7.98
N TYR A 148 10.58 4.68 7.03
CA TYR A 148 9.19 4.43 6.67
C TYR A 148 8.87 2.93 6.54
N VAL A 149 7.67 2.56 7.00
CA VAL A 149 7.09 1.22 6.88
C VAL A 149 5.75 1.36 6.15
N ILE A 150 5.68 0.86 4.92
CA ILE A 150 4.45 0.84 4.13
C ILE A 150 3.80 -0.53 4.29
N VAL A 151 2.53 -0.59 4.68
CA VAL A 151 1.82 -1.85 4.92
C VAL A 151 0.69 -2.02 3.92
N ASP A 152 0.82 -2.97 2.99
CA ASP A 152 -0.24 -3.35 2.06
C ASP A 152 -1.25 -4.26 2.78
N CYS A 153 -2.45 -3.74 3.04
CA CYS A 153 -3.48 -4.43 3.83
C CYS A 153 -4.51 -5.12 2.92
N PRO A 154 -5.32 -6.07 3.38
CA PRO A 154 -6.50 -6.52 2.61
C PRO A 154 -7.51 -5.37 2.34
N PRO A 155 -8.45 -5.53 1.39
CA PRO A 155 -9.55 -4.58 1.21
C PRO A 155 -10.47 -4.55 2.44
N LEU A 156 -10.49 -3.43 3.15
CA LEU A 156 -11.26 -3.27 4.39
C LEU A 156 -12.77 -3.42 4.17
N GLY A 157 -13.28 -3.03 3.00
CA GLY A 157 -14.69 -3.21 2.68
C GLY A 157 -15.13 -4.67 2.50
N LEU A 158 -14.18 -5.62 2.47
CA LEU A 158 -14.46 -7.06 2.34
C LEU A 158 -14.13 -7.84 3.62
N VAL A 159 -13.06 -7.47 4.34
CA VAL A 159 -12.58 -8.17 5.54
C VAL A 159 -12.04 -7.20 6.58
N ILE A 160 -12.17 -7.54 7.87
CA ILE A 160 -11.81 -6.65 8.98
C ILE A 160 -10.30 -6.55 9.24
N ASP A 161 -9.49 -7.39 8.59
CA ASP A 161 -8.05 -7.51 8.83
C ASP A 161 -7.31 -6.17 8.74
N ALA A 162 -7.70 -5.31 7.80
CA ALA A 162 -7.11 -3.97 7.67
C ALA A 162 -7.38 -3.05 8.88
N ALA A 163 -8.51 -3.21 9.57
CA ALA A 163 -8.81 -2.45 10.79
C ALA A 163 -7.98 -2.94 12.00
N ILE A 164 -7.60 -4.22 12.02
CA ILE A 164 -6.67 -4.77 13.02
C ILE A 164 -5.26 -4.21 12.76
N ILE A 165 -4.83 -4.22 11.49
CA ILE A 165 -3.54 -3.67 11.08
C ILE A 165 -3.47 -2.17 11.38
N ALA A 166 -4.56 -1.43 11.12
CA ALA A 166 -4.64 0.01 11.34
C ALA A 166 -4.25 0.41 12.76
N GLN A 167 -4.70 -0.31 13.79
CA GLN A 167 -4.38 -0.03 15.20
C GLN A 167 -2.87 -0.09 15.52
N LYS A 168 -2.06 -0.63 14.61
CA LYS A 168 -0.59 -0.72 14.74
C LYS A 168 0.14 0.24 13.80
N CYS A 169 -0.58 0.92 12.91
CA CYS A 169 -0.07 1.95 12.02
C CYS A 169 -0.19 3.34 12.66
N ASP A 170 0.63 4.28 12.18
CA ASP A 170 0.53 5.70 12.56
C ASP A 170 -0.58 6.40 11.77
N ALA A 171 -0.84 5.93 10.54
CA ALA A 171 -1.89 6.47 9.71
C ALA A 171 -2.36 5.47 8.65
N MET A 172 -3.59 5.69 8.15
CA MET A 172 -4.22 4.89 7.10
C MET A 172 -4.59 5.73 5.88
N VAL A 173 -4.43 5.13 4.70
CA VAL A 173 -4.85 5.67 3.40
C VAL A 173 -5.70 4.64 2.67
N ALA A 174 -6.80 5.09 2.04
CA ALA A 174 -7.65 4.24 1.22
C ALA A 174 -7.40 4.48 -0.27
N VAL A 175 -7.21 3.42 -1.04
CA VAL A 175 -7.15 3.46 -2.50
C VAL A 175 -8.52 3.16 -3.06
N VAL A 176 -8.98 3.99 -3.98
CA VAL A 176 -10.31 3.88 -4.58
C VAL A 176 -10.21 3.94 -6.10
N GLU A 177 -10.86 3.00 -6.78
CA GLU A 177 -10.97 3.03 -8.24
C GLU A 177 -11.95 4.10 -8.72
N ALA A 178 -11.47 4.96 -9.61
CA ALA A 178 -12.26 6.01 -10.23
C ALA A 178 -13.48 5.43 -10.96
N GLY A 179 -14.66 5.99 -10.69
CA GLY A 179 -15.92 5.61 -11.35
C GLY A 179 -16.54 4.28 -10.90
N HIS A 180 -15.84 3.45 -10.11
CA HIS A 180 -16.31 2.09 -9.79
C HIS A 180 -16.83 1.93 -8.36
N VAL A 181 -16.35 2.75 -7.41
CA VAL A 181 -16.78 2.67 -6.01
C VAL A 181 -17.84 3.71 -5.67
N LYS A 182 -18.94 3.22 -5.08
CA LYS A 182 -19.99 4.07 -4.53
C LYS A 182 -19.47 4.83 -3.31
N ARG A 183 -19.75 6.14 -3.24
CA ARG A 183 -19.41 6.98 -2.08
C ARG A 183 -19.89 6.41 -0.74
N SER A 184 -21.05 5.75 -0.71
CA SER A 184 -21.57 5.09 0.50
C SER A 184 -20.69 3.95 0.99
N SER A 185 -20.10 3.16 0.08
CA SER A 185 -19.18 2.08 0.46
C SER A 185 -17.87 2.65 1.03
N LEU A 186 -17.34 3.70 0.42
CA LEU A 186 -16.16 4.40 0.94
C LEU A 186 -16.41 5.02 2.32
N LYS A 187 -17.60 5.61 2.54
CA LYS A 187 -17.99 6.14 3.86
C LYS A 187 -17.96 5.05 4.94
N LYS A 188 -18.47 3.85 4.66
CA LYS A 188 -18.41 2.72 5.60
C LYS A 188 -16.99 2.31 5.95
N VAL A 189 -16.10 2.26 4.95
CA VAL A 189 -14.66 1.99 5.18
C VAL A 189 -14.04 3.08 6.04
N LYS A 190 -14.34 4.35 5.78
CA LYS A 190 -13.89 5.46 6.62
C LYS A 190 -14.40 5.32 8.06
N GLU A 191 -15.69 5.03 8.26
CA GLU A 191 -16.28 4.83 9.58
C GLU A 191 -15.59 3.69 10.34
N GLN A 192 -15.26 2.59 9.67
CA GLN A 192 -14.50 1.48 10.26
C GLN A 192 -13.07 1.89 10.64
N LEU A 193 -12.40 2.69 9.82
CA LEU A 193 -11.07 3.23 10.14
C LEU A 193 -11.13 4.20 11.33
N ASP A 194 -12.12 5.09 11.37
CA ASP A 194 -12.32 6.02 12.48
C ASP A 194 -12.50 5.27 13.81
N GLN A 195 -13.22 4.15 13.82
CA GLN A 195 -13.41 3.30 14.99
C GLN A 195 -12.11 2.67 15.53
N THR A 196 -11.05 2.59 14.73
CA THR A 196 -9.74 2.10 15.18
C THR A 196 -8.97 3.13 16.01
N GLY A 197 -9.38 4.40 15.97
CA GLY A 197 -8.62 5.52 16.55
C GLY A 197 -7.38 5.92 15.74
N THR A 198 -7.12 5.25 14.60
CA THR A 198 -5.95 5.53 13.74
C THR A 198 -6.26 6.71 12.82
N PRO A 199 -5.36 7.70 12.69
CA PRO A 199 -5.53 8.81 11.75
C PRO A 199 -5.77 8.33 10.31
N PHE A 200 -6.87 8.79 9.70
CA PHE A 200 -7.16 8.57 8.29
C PHE A 200 -6.75 9.78 7.46
N LEU A 201 -5.70 9.66 6.65
CA LEU A 201 -5.13 10.79 5.90
C LEU A 201 -5.93 11.15 4.65
N GLY A 202 -6.72 10.21 4.14
CA GLY A 202 -7.59 10.42 3.00
C GLY A 202 -7.53 9.31 1.97
N VAL A 203 -7.79 9.70 0.71
CA VAL A 203 -8.06 8.78 -0.39
C VAL A 203 -7.10 9.04 -1.54
N ILE A 204 -6.54 7.96 -2.09
CA ILE A 204 -5.85 7.96 -3.38
C ILE A 204 -6.84 7.48 -4.44
N LEU A 205 -7.21 8.36 -5.35
CA LEU A 205 -8.04 8.01 -6.51
C LEU A 205 -7.16 7.36 -7.58
N ASN A 206 -7.43 6.11 -7.92
CA ASN A 206 -6.63 5.31 -8.82
C ASN A 206 -7.39 4.94 -10.10
N LYS A 207 -6.66 4.57 -11.16
CA LYS A 207 -7.18 4.28 -12.51
C LYS A 207 -8.00 5.43 -13.09
N TYR A 208 -7.63 6.65 -12.76
CA TYR A 208 -8.26 7.85 -13.28
C TYR A 208 -7.84 8.07 -14.75
N ASP A 209 -8.81 8.28 -15.65
CA ASP A 209 -8.56 8.54 -17.06
C ASP A 209 -8.29 10.03 -17.30
N ILE A 210 -7.01 10.37 -17.38
CA ILE A 210 -6.53 11.74 -17.61
C ILE A 210 -6.83 12.20 -19.05
N VAL A 211 -6.98 11.28 -20.01
CA VAL A 211 -7.18 11.61 -21.42
C VAL A 211 -8.64 12.03 -21.64
N ALA A 212 -9.59 11.27 -21.10
CA ALA A 212 -11.01 11.61 -21.15
C ALA A 212 -11.32 13.00 -20.57
N GLU A 213 -10.63 13.40 -19.50
CA GLU A 213 -10.78 14.72 -18.89
C GLU A 213 -10.21 15.84 -19.79
N LYS A 214 -8.99 15.70 -20.32
CA LYS A 214 -8.42 16.70 -21.24
C LYS A 214 -9.33 16.96 -22.44
N TYR A 215 -9.91 15.91 -23.04
CA TYR A 215 -10.89 16.07 -24.12
C TYR A 215 -12.19 16.76 -23.66
N SER A 216 -12.62 16.53 -22.41
CA SER A 216 -13.80 17.17 -21.82
C SER A 216 -13.58 18.64 -21.50
N GLU A 217 -12.37 19.02 -21.06
CA GLU A 217 -11.97 20.42 -20.84
C GLU A 217 -11.94 21.22 -22.16
N TYR A 218 -11.40 20.64 -23.24
CA TYR A 218 -11.44 21.28 -24.57
C TYR A 218 -12.87 21.41 -25.13
N GLY A 219 -13.77 20.45 -24.83
CA GLY A 219 -15.19 20.54 -25.21
C GLY A 219 -15.98 21.64 -24.50
N ASN A 220 -15.59 22.00 -23.27
CA ASN A 220 -16.25 23.06 -22.51
C ASN A 220 -15.87 24.50 -22.95
N TYR A 221 -14.72 24.69 -23.59
CA TYR A 221 -14.36 25.98 -24.18
C TYR A 221 -15.13 26.29 -25.47
N GLY A 222 -15.69 25.28 -26.16
CA GLY A 222 -16.51 25.46 -27.37
C GLY A 222 -17.91 26.07 -27.12
N ASN A 223 -18.40 26.06 -25.88
CA ASN A 223 -19.74 26.53 -25.52
C ASN A 223 -19.79 27.97 -24.97
N TYR A 224 -18.66 28.67 -24.89
CA TYR A 224 -18.64 30.09 -24.51
C TYR A 224 -18.87 31.07 -25.69
N GLY A 225 -19.06 30.56 -26.91
CA GLY A 225 -19.19 31.37 -28.14
C GLY A 225 -20.56 31.43 -28.80
N GLN A 226 -21.60 30.76 -28.26
CA GLN A 226 -22.94 30.74 -28.88
C GLN A 226 -24.03 31.18 -27.90
N LYS A 227 -23.93 32.42 -27.40
CA LYS A 227 -25.11 33.22 -27.03
C LYS A 227 -24.80 34.69 -27.34
N ALA A 228 -25.12 35.08 -28.57
CA ALA A 228 -25.39 36.46 -28.96
C ALA A 228 -26.74 36.46 -29.66
#